data_AF-A0A962IBG0-F1
#
_entry.id   AF-A0A962IBG0-F1
#
_cell.length_a   1.000
_cell.length_b   1.000
_cell.length_c   1.000
_cell.angle_alpha   90.00
_cell.angle_beta   90.00
_cell.angle_gamma   90.00
#
_symmetry.space_group_name_H-M   'P 1'
#
loop_
_entity.id
_entity.type
_entity.pdbx_description
1 polymer ?
#
loop_
_entity_poly.entity_id
_entity_poly.type
_entity_poly.pdbx_seq_one_letter_code
_entity_poly.pdbx_strand_id
1 'polypeptide(L)' 'MRQRISSGSTFEQQIGYSRAVRADPWVFVSGTTGFDYATMQIADDVQAQAEQCLRNIDTALREAGATLADVVRVRYLLPD' A
#
# COMPACT_ATOMS: atom_id res chain seq x y z
N MET A 1 20.28 0.87 -3.04
CA MET A 1 20.19 0.61 -1.58
C MET A 1 18.86 -0.09 -1.29
N ARG A 2 18.74 -0.89 -0.22
CA ARG A 2 17.46 -1.52 0.17
C ARG A 2 16.85 -0.79 1.36
N GLN A 3 15.63 -0.28 1.20
CA GLN A 3 14.84 0.35 2.27
C GLN A 3 13.51 -0.39 2.45
N ARG A 4 13.14 -0.66 3.70
CA ARG A 4 11.83 -1.20 4.07
C ARG A 4 10.96 -0.06 4.59
N ILE A 5 9.72 -0.01 4.15
CA ILE A 5 8.72 1.00 4.51
C ILE A 5 7.60 0.29 5.27
N SER A 6 7.18 0.86 6.39
CA SER A 6 6.11 0.32 7.23
C SER A 6 4.98 1.33 7.33
N SER A 7 3.74 0.85 7.25
CA SER A 7 2.55 1.71 7.42
C SER A 7 2.15 1.91 8.89
N GLY A 8 2.80 1.19 9.82
CA GLY A 8 2.35 1.10 11.21
C GLY A 8 1.20 0.11 11.43
N SER A 9 0.74 -0.60 10.40
CA SER A 9 -0.26 -1.66 10.52
C SER A 9 0.22 -2.79 11.45
N THR A 10 -0.63 -3.22 12.38
CA THR A 10 -0.38 -4.39 13.23
C THR A 10 -0.13 -5.67 12.42
N PHE A 11 -0.76 -5.78 11.24
CA PHE A 11 -0.57 -6.92 10.33
C PHE A 11 0.87 -7.05 9.83
N GLU A 12 1.61 -5.94 9.68
CA GLU A 12 3.00 -5.99 9.23
C GLU A 12 3.89 -6.71 10.25
N GLN A 13 3.63 -6.50 11.54
CA GLN A 13 4.31 -7.18 12.63
C GLN A 13 3.87 -8.63 12.77
N GLN A 14 2.56 -8.90 12.68
CA GLN A 14 2.00 -10.24 12.90
C GLN A 14 2.27 -11.22 11.74
N ILE A 15 2.19 -10.74 10.51
CA ILE A 15 2.29 -11.56 9.29
C ILE A 15 3.72 -11.52 8.72
N GLY A 16 4.51 -10.48 9.05
CA GLY A 16 5.91 -10.38 8.66
C GLY A 16 6.10 -9.86 7.23
N TYR A 17 5.56 -8.67 6.93
CA TYR A 17 5.78 -7.97 5.66
C TYR A 17 6.04 -6.48 5.86
N SER A 18 6.51 -5.80 4.81
CA SER A 18 6.68 -4.34 4.78
C SER A 18 5.66 -3.74 3.83
N ARG A 19 5.07 -2.57 4.12
CA ARG A 19 4.14 -1.87 3.22
C ARG A 19 4.70 -1.73 1.81
N ALA A 20 5.97 -1.34 1.74
CA ALA A 20 6.74 -1.31 0.51
C ALA A 20 8.21 -1.65 0.78
N VAL A 21 8.90 -2.10 -0.26
CA VAL A 21 10.35 -2.27 -0.27
C VAL A 21 10.90 -1.55 -1.48
N ARG A 22 11.78 -0.58 -1.25
CA ARG A 22 12.60 0.02 -2.30
C ARG A 22 13.87 -0.81 -2.47
N ALA A 23 14.08 -1.28 -3.69
CA ALA A 23 15.28 -1.98 -4.13
C ALA A 23 15.67 -1.39 -5.49
N ASP A 24 16.51 -0.35 -5.46
CA ASP A 24 16.78 0.49 -6.63
C ASP A 24 17.10 -0.33 -7.91
N PRO A 25 16.49 0.02 -9.06
CA PRO A 25 15.62 1.19 -9.29
C PRO A 25 14.13 0.95 -8.98
N TRP A 26 13.76 -0.16 -8.34
CA TRP A 26 12.37 -0.60 -8.21
C TRP A 26 11.77 -0.32 -6.83
N VAL A 27 10.46 -0.10 -6.81
CA VAL A 27 9.64 -0.11 -5.60
C VAL A 27 8.60 -1.21 -5.71
N PHE A 28 8.58 -2.10 -4.72
CA PHE A 28 7.60 -3.17 -4.61
C PHE A 28 6.64 -2.84 -3.48
N VAL A 29 5.38 -2.58 -3.82
CA VAL A 29 4.31 -2.32 -2.85
C VAL A 29 3.59 -3.63 -2.55
N SER A 30 3.37 -3.92 -1.26
CA SER A 30 2.60 -5.09 -0.85
C SER A 30 1.11 -4.94 -1.19
N GLY A 31 0.40 -6.07 -1.21
CA GLY A 31 -1.07 -6.08 -1.34
C GLY A 31 -1.69 -5.10 -0.36
N THR A 32 -2.50 -4.18 -0.87
CA THR A 32 -3.10 -3.10 -0.08
C THR A 32 -4.62 -3.19 -0.23
N THR A 33 -5.32 -3.16 0.89
CA THR A 33 -6.78 -3.13 0.96
C THR A 33 -7.24 -1.70 1.20
N GLY A 34 -8.55 -1.46 1.09
CA GLY A 34 -9.19 -0.19 1.43
C GLY A 34 -9.26 0.11 2.93
N PHE A 35 -8.33 -0.42 3.74
CA PHE A 35 -8.29 -0.20 5.18
C PHE A 35 -7.85 1.23 5.49
N ASP A 36 -8.67 1.96 6.24
CA ASP A 36 -8.34 3.29 6.75
C ASP A 36 -7.68 3.15 8.13
N TYR A 37 -6.41 3.53 8.21
CA TYR A 37 -5.61 3.46 9.44
C TYR A 37 -5.96 4.55 10.47
N ALA A 38 -6.65 5.62 10.06
CA ALA A 38 -7.10 6.65 11.00
C ALA A 38 -8.35 6.21 11.77
N THR A 39 -9.27 5.52 11.09
CA THR A 39 -10.53 5.04 11.67
C THR A 39 -10.50 3.56 12.05
N MET A 40 -9.49 2.83 11.60
CA MET A 40 -9.31 1.39 11.80
C MET A 40 -10.48 0.57 11.22
N GLN A 41 -11.00 0.99 10.07
CA GLN A 41 -12.17 0.41 9.41
C GLN A 41 -11.95 0.21 7.90
N ILE A 42 -12.82 -0.60 7.29
CA ILE A 42 -12.96 -0.72 5.83
C ILE A 42 -14.37 -0.26 5.49
N ALA A 43 -14.53 0.60 4.49
CA ALA A 43 -15.83 1.06 4.02
C ALA A 43 -16.62 -0.08 3.36
N ASP A 44 -17.94 -0.08 3.47
CA ASP A 44 -18.79 -1.08 2.78
C ASP A 44 -18.81 -0.87 1.26
N ASP A 45 -18.66 0.39 0.81
CA ASP A 45 -18.68 0.75 -0.61
C ASP A 45 -17.36 0.42 -1.32
N VAL A 46 -17.46 -0.28 -2.45
CA VAL A 46 -16.29 -0.74 -3.23
C VAL A 46 -15.47 0.41 -3.81
N GLN A 47 -16.11 1.50 -4.22
CA GLN A 47 -15.40 2.67 -4.73
C GLN A 47 -14.60 3.33 -3.62
N ALA A 48 -15.20 3.54 -2.45
CA ALA A 48 -14.53 4.08 -1.27
C ALA A 48 -13.33 3.21 -0.85
N GLN A 49 -13.46 1.88 -0.90
CA GLN A 49 -12.34 0.97 -0.64
C GLN A 49 -11.21 1.12 -1.66
N ALA A 50 -11.55 1.21 -2.96
CA ALA A 50 -10.55 1.38 -4.01
C ALA A 50 -9.79 2.70 -3.86
N GLU A 51 -10.49 3.79 -3.57
CA GLU A 51 -9.87 5.10 -3.33
C GLU A 51 -8.95 5.07 -2.09
N GLN A 52 -9.39 4.44 -1.00
CA GLN A 52 -8.56 4.30 0.21
C GLN A 52 -7.31 3.45 -0.06
N CYS A 53 -7.46 2.38 -0.84
CA CYS A 53 -6.33 1.55 -1.27
C CYS A 53 -5.28 2.38 -2.03
N LEU A 54 -5.72 3.18 -3.00
CA LEU A 54 -4.82 4.05 -3.78
C LEU A 54 -4.14 5.11 -2.91
N ARG A 55 -4.85 5.70 -1.93
CA ARG A 55 -4.26 6.63 -0.96
C ARG A 55 -3.15 5.97 -0.13
N ASN A 56 -3.40 4.77 0.37
CA ASN A 56 -2.41 4.01 1.13
C ASN A 56 -1.16 3.66 0.29
N ILE A 57 -1.35 3.30 -0.98
CA ILE A 57 -0.26 3.03 -1.93
C ILE A 57 0.56 4.29 -2.21
N ASP A 58 -0.10 5.42 -2.47
CA ASP A 58 0.57 6.71 -2.75
C ASP A 58 1.44 7.16 -1.57
N THR A 59 0.96 7.03 -0.33
CA THR A 59 1.75 7.30 0.88
C THR A 59 3.02 6.45 0.92
N ALA A 60 2.90 5.14 0.68
CA ALA A 60 4.05 4.23 0.68
C ALA A 60 5.05 4.52 -0.45
N LEU A 61 4.57 4.90 -1.64
CA LEU A 61 5.43 5.30 -2.76
C LEU A 61 6.18 6.59 -2.43
N ARG A 62 5.51 7.58 -1.82
CA ARG A 62 6.16 8.84 -1.42
C ARG A 62 7.28 8.63 -0.41
N GLU A 63 7.09 7.75 0.56
CA GLU A 63 8.15 7.35 1.51
C GLU A 63 9.33 6.64 0.82
N ALA A 64 9.10 5.99 -0.31
CA ALA A 64 10.14 5.44 -1.16
C ALA A 64 10.81 6.49 -2.07
N GLY A 65 10.30 7.71 -2.15
CA GLY A 65 10.75 8.73 -3.09
C GLY A 65 10.20 8.55 -4.51
N ALA A 66 9.03 7.93 -4.65
CA ALA A 66 8.29 7.74 -5.90
C ALA A 66 6.84 8.26 -5.75
N THR A 67 6.08 8.24 -6.83
CA THR A 67 4.68 8.67 -6.88
C THR A 67 3.82 7.71 -7.70
N LEU A 68 2.51 7.88 -7.67
CA LEU A 68 1.60 7.13 -8.55
C LEU A 68 1.91 7.31 -10.05
N ALA A 69 2.51 8.44 -10.45
CA ALA A 69 2.89 8.68 -11.85
C ALA A 69 4.06 7.79 -12.31
N ASP A 70 4.84 7.24 -11.36
CA ASP A 70 5.96 6.35 -11.64
C ASP A 70 5.52 4.87 -11.74
N VAL A 71 4.23 4.58 -11.51
CA VAL A 71 3.71 3.21 -11.50
C VAL A 71 3.60 2.67 -12.93
N VAL A 72 4.38 1.65 -13.21
CA VAL A 72 4.40 0.97 -14.53
C VAL A 72 3.57 -0.31 -14.59
N ARG A 73 3.16 -0.86 -13.43
CA ARG A 73 2.38 -2.11 -13.36
C ARG A 73 1.53 -2.16 -12.10
N VAL A 74 0.27 -2.57 -12.26
CA VAL A 74 -0.66 -2.83 -11.15
C VAL A 74 -1.27 -4.23 -11.30
N ARG A 75 -1.54 -4.88 -10.17
CA ARG A 75 -2.36 -6.10 -10.10
C ARG A 75 -3.54 -5.82 -9.18
N TYR A 76 -4.75 -5.87 -9.73
CA TYR A 76 -5.98 -5.74 -8.97
C TYR A 76 -6.50 -7.12 -8.56
N LEU A 77 -6.96 -7.22 -7.31
CA LEU A 77 -7.71 -8.37 -6.81
C LEU A 77 -9.06 -7.85 -6.30
N LEU A 78 -10.15 -8.28 -6.93
CA LEU A 78 -11.52 -7.98 -6.53
C LEU A 78 -12.18 -9.33 -6.22
N PRO A 79 -12.54 -9.62 -4.96
CA PRO A 79 -13.27 -10.84 -4.61
C PRO A 79 -14.74 -10.73 -5.04
N ASP A 80 -15.40 -11.88 -5.20
CA ASP A 80 -16.85 -12.00 -5.47
C ASP A 80 -17.69 -11.75 -4.21
#